data_AF-A0A7W1DWZ4-F1
#
_entry.id   AF-A0A7W1DWZ4-F1
#
_cell.length_a   1.000
_cell.length_b   1.000
_cell.length_c   1.000
_cell.angle_alpha   90.00
_cell.angle_beta   90.00
_cell.angle_gamma   90.00
#
_symmetry.space_group_name_H-M   'P 1'
#
loop_
_entity.id
_entity.type
_entity.pdbx_description
1 polymer ?
#
loop_
_entity_poly.entity_id
_entity_poly.type
_entity_poly.pdbx_seq_one_letter_code
_entity_poly.pdbx_strand_id
1 'polypeptide(L)' 'MRRLRRSAAIRNLVRETALAADDFIYPLFVTHGVDVRHEIGSMPGQFQLS' A
#
# COMPACT_ATOMS: atom_id res chain seq x y z
N MET A 1 -10.01 -29.32 7.84
CA MET A 1 -9.51 -28.14 7.07
C MET A 1 -7.98 -27.97 7.03
N ARG A 2 -7.14 -28.95 7.43
CA ARG A 2 -5.65 -28.82 7.35
C ARG A 2 -5.03 -29.30 6.03
N ARG A 3 -5.74 -30.14 5.25
CA ARG A 3 -5.23 -30.73 4.00
C ARG A 3 -4.87 -29.66 2.96
N LEU A 4 -5.72 -28.64 2.79
CA LEU A 4 -5.51 -27.52 1.85
C LEU A 4 -4.45 -26.51 2.31
N ARG A 5 -3.94 -26.63 3.54
CA ARG A 5 -2.93 -25.72 4.10
C ARG A 5 -1.55 -26.37 4.22
N ARG A 6 -1.39 -27.63 3.77
CA ARG A 6 -0.22 -28.49 3.98
C ARG A 6 1.06 -27.97 3.33
N SER A 7 0.97 -27.40 2.13
CA SER A 7 2.13 -26.89 1.39
C SER A 7 1.85 -25.50 0.83
N ALA A 8 2.91 -24.73 0.57
CA ALA A 8 2.79 -23.41 -0.06
C ALA A 8 2.12 -23.48 -1.44
N ALA A 9 2.44 -24.51 -2.23
CA ALA A 9 1.83 -24.74 -3.55
C ALA A 9 0.30 -24.90 -3.47
N ILE A 10 -0.20 -25.73 -2.54
CA ILE A 10 -1.64 -25.93 -2.37
C ILE A 10 -2.30 -24.64 -1.86
N ARG A 11 -1.66 -23.91 -0.94
CA ARG A 11 -2.18 -22.62 -0.45
C ARG A 11 -2.27 -21.55 -1.54
N ASN A 12 -1.34 -21.53 -2.48
CA ASN A 12 -1.38 -20.60 -3.61
C ASN A 12 -2.49 -20.96 -4.60
N LEU A 13 -2.72 -22.26 -4.85
CA LEU A 13 -3.80 -22.73 -5.74
C LEU A 13 -5.20 -22.37 -5.21
N VAL A 14 -5.39 -22.42 -3.89
CA VAL A 14 -6.71 -22.17 -3.25
C VAL A 14 -6.84 -20.74 -2.69
N ARG A 15 -5.94 -19.82 -3.03
CA ARG A 15 -5.95 -18.45 -2.53
C ARG A 15 -7.07 -17.66 -3.22
N GLU A 16 -7.99 -17.11 -2.43
CA GLU A 16 -9.12 -16.33 -2.94
C GLU A 16 -8.78 -14.85 -3.17
N THR A 17 -7.96 -14.25 -2.29
CA THR A 17 -7.60 -12.83 -2.36
C THR A 17 -6.12 -12.67 -2.70
N ALA A 18 -5.83 -11.90 -3.74
CA ALA A 18 -4.51 -11.44 -4.09
C ALA A 18 -4.53 -9.91 -4.17
N LEU A 19 -3.40 -9.28 -3.84
CA LEU A 19 -3.19 -7.85 -4.01
C LEU A 19 -2.18 -7.66 -5.15
N ALA A 20 -2.51 -6.78 -6.08
CA ALA A 20 -1.67 -6.35 -7.19
C ALA A 20 -1.34 -4.86 -7.05
N ALA A 21 -0.37 -4.38 -7.84
CA ALA A 21 0.01 -2.96 -7.84
C ALA A 21 -1.18 -2.04 -8.19
N ASP A 22 -2.07 -2.52 -9.05
CA ASP A 22 -3.24 -1.80 -9.54
C ASP A 22 -4.33 -1.60 -8.48
N ASP A 23 -4.24 -2.31 -7.35
CA ASP A 23 -5.16 -2.16 -6.21
C ASP A 23 -4.78 -0.96 -5.32
N PHE A 24 -3.61 -0.34 -5.54
CA PHE A 24 -3.12 0.75 -4.71
C PHE A 24 -3.44 2.12 -5.32
N ILE A 25 -4.00 3.00 -4.49
CA ILE A 25 -4.17 4.43 -4.78
C ILE A 25 -3.31 5.20 -3.79
N TYR A 26 -2.40 6.02 -4.31
CA TYR A 26 -1.54 6.87 -3.48
C TYR A 26 -2.08 8.31 -3.44
N PRO A 27 -2.63 8.77 -2.30
CA PRO A 27 -3.09 10.14 -2.16
C PRO A 27 -1.90 11.11 -2.09
N LEU A 28 -1.94 12.19 -2.86
CA LEU A 28 -0.95 13.25 -2.83
C LEU A 28 -1.52 14.50 -2.15
N PHE A 29 -0.81 15.02 -1.16
CA PHE A 29 -1.14 16.27 -0.50
C PHE A 29 -0.38 17.41 -1.17
N VAL A 30 -1.09 18.38 -1.74
CA VAL A 30 -0.50 19.52 -2.46
C VAL A 30 -0.65 20.79 -1.63
N THR A 31 0.38 21.62 -1.62
CA THR A 31 0.39 22.94 -0.97
C THR A 31 0.88 24.01 -1.96
N HIS A 32 0.80 25.28 -1.57
CA HIS A 32 1.28 26.40 -2.38
C HIS A 32 2.74 26.72 -2.05
N GLY A 33 3.53 27.07 -3.07
CA GLY A 33 4.94 27.42 -2.93
C GLY A 33 5.76 27.01 -4.15
N VAL A 34 7.07 26.93 -4.00
CA VAL A 34 7.99 26.35 -4.98
C VAL A 34 8.97 25.46 -4.22
N ASP A 35 9.10 24.20 -4.63
CA ASP A 35 10.02 23.22 -4.03
C ASP A 35 9.78 23.01 -2.53
N VAL A 36 8.50 22.97 -2.14
CA VAL A 36 8.11 22.77 -0.74
C VAL A 36 7.91 21.29 -0.48
N ARG A 37 8.63 20.78 0.53
CA ARG A 37 8.40 19.46 1.11
C ARG A 37 8.14 19.60 2.59
N HIS A 38 6.87 19.61 2.97
CA HIS A 38 6.46 19.81 4.36
C HIS A 38 5.94 18.50 4.96
N GLU A 39 6.57 18.01 6.02
CA GLU A 39 6.15 16.78 6.70
C GLU A 39 4.85 16.99 7.48
N ILE A 40 3.93 16.02 7.41
CA ILE A 40 2.70 16.04 8.19
C ILE A 40 2.99 15.34 9.52
N GLY A 41 3.15 16.12 10.60
CA GLY A 41 3.57 15.57 11.91
C GLY A 41 2.64 14.49 12.50
N SER A 42 1.34 14.52 12.17
CA SER A 42 0.39 13.47 12.56
C SER A 42 0.44 12.21 11.68
N MET A 43 1.13 12.27 10.53
CA MET A 43 1.28 11.19 9.56
C MET A 43 2.75 11.05 9.16
N PRO A 44 3.59 10.42 10.00
CA PRO A 44 5.02 10.24 9.72
C PRO A 44 5.25 9.60 8.35
N GLY A 45 6.16 10.18 7.57
CA GLY A 45 6.46 9.72 6.21
C GLY A 45 5.51 10.21 5.12
N GLN A 46 4.48 11.01 5.45
CA GLN A 46 3.67 11.74 4.46
C GLN A 46 4.09 13.21 4.39
N PHE A 47 4.04 13.76 3.18
CA PHE A 47 4.51 15.12 2.90
C PHE A 47 3.47 15.88 2.07
N GLN A 48 3.38 17.18 2.30
CA GLN A 48 2.77 18.11 1.38
C GLN A 48 3.84 18.59 0.39
N LEU A 49 3.50 18.57 -0.90
CA LEU A 49 4.39 18.91 -2.00
C LEU A 49 3.87 20.16 -2.73
N SER A 50 4.78 21.00 -3.24
CA SER A 50 4.45 22.16 -4.09
C SER A 50 5.34 22.25 -5.32
#